data_AF-A0A7C4EP90-F1
#
_entry.id   AF-A0A7C4EP90-F1
#
_cell.length_a   1.000
_cell.length_b   1.000
_cell.length_c   1.000
_cell.angle_alpha   90.00
_cell.angle_beta   90.00
_cell.angle_gamma   90.00
#
_symmetry.space_group_name_H-M   'P 1'
#
loop_
_entity.id
_entity.type
_entity.pdbx_description
1 polymer ?
#
loop_
_entity_poly.entity_id
_entity_poly.type
_entity_poly.pdbx_seq_one_letter_code
_entity_poly.pdbx_strand_id
1 'polypeptide(L)'
;MTDKIEGVFLLEKEGKIGTGHTEKKVKQKMYCLAHERDDGIIEYRYLGANDEPLDIVETMPKTEFIHQFTFQPYYFERKKAEQQKKVNKHIAIAEEHVRRKELFSAEYEYKNALKLDEENLRANFGIGNVYLEMGEKEKAKEIFVKISTIEAIFEEQNKHFFNECGIQLRKQELYDEAVKYYQKALSLSPDDEHLWFNLARALFEKGEPEHARDALTKALSI
;
A
#
# COMPACT_ATOMS: atom_id res chain seq x y z
N MET A 1 -39.15 -2.68 2.63
CA MET A 1 -38.48 -1.61 3.39
C MET A 1 -37.46 -1.03 2.44
N THR A 2 -37.61 0.22 2.05
CA THR A 2 -36.62 0.91 1.20
C THR A 2 -35.40 1.14 2.07
N ASP A 3 -34.22 0.74 1.61
CA ASP A 3 -32.99 0.95 2.37
C ASP A 3 -32.81 2.44 2.67
N LYS A 4 -32.39 2.74 3.90
CA LYS A 4 -32.08 4.10 4.32
C LYS A 4 -30.87 4.59 3.51
N ILE A 5 -30.88 5.87 3.14
CA ILE A 5 -29.75 6.49 2.47
C ILE A 5 -28.56 6.54 3.42
N GLU A 6 -27.41 6.04 2.99
CA GLU A 6 -26.13 6.18 3.68
C GLU A 6 -24.99 6.11 2.66
N GLY A 7 -24.04 7.04 2.75
CA GLY A 7 -22.80 7.02 1.97
C GLY A 7 -22.52 8.31 1.20
N VAL A 8 -21.72 8.21 0.14
CA VAL A 8 -21.24 9.38 -0.61
C VAL A 8 -22.17 9.71 -1.78
N PHE A 9 -22.44 11.00 -1.96
CA PHE A 9 -23.29 11.51 -3.03
C PHE A 9 -22.60 12.64 -3.79
N LEU A 10 -22.91 12.76 -5.08
CA LEU A 10 -22.41 13.78 -5.98
C LEU A 10 -23.51 14.79 -6.32
N LEU A 11 -23.20 16.07 -6.15
CA LEU A 11 -23.96 17.20 -6.68
C LEU A 11 -23.19 17.82 -7.84
N GLU A 12 -23.82 17.89 -9.02
CA GLU A 12 -23.27 18.59 -10.19
C GLU A 12 -24.03 19.90 -10.40
N LYS A 13 -23.31 21.03 -10.39
CA LYS A 13 -23.85 22.36 -10.71
C LYS A 13 -23.20 22.91 -11.96
N GLU A 14 -24.00 23.53 -12.83
CA GLU A 14 -23.47 24.32 -13.95
C GLU A 14 -23.23 25.75 -13.49
N GLY A 15 -22.00 26.22 -13.66
CA GLY A 15 -21.59 27.61 -13.44
C GLY A 15 -21.04 28.25 -14.72
N LYS A 16 -20.78 29.55 -14.65
CA LYS A 16 -20.14 30.34 -15.70
C LYS A 16 -18.90 31.00 -15.12
N ILE A 17 -17.77 30.92 -15.84
CA ILE A 17 -16.51 31.58 -15.45
C ILE A 17 -16.05 32.47 -16.61
N GLY A 18 -15.58 33.68 -16.30
CA GLY A 18 -15.18 34.72 -17.28
C GLY A 18 -16.26 35.80 -17.48
N THR A 19 -15.97 36.80 -18.31
CA THR A 19 -16.91 37.89 -18.63
C THR A 19 -16.98 38.13 -20.15
N GLY A 20 -18.17 38.51 -20.64
CA GLY A 20 -18.39 38.79 -22.06
C GLY A 20 -18.14 37.60 -22.97
N HIS A 21 -17.47 37.80 -24.10
CA HIS A 21 -17.16 36.75 -25.09
C HIS A 21 -16.21 35.64 -24.58
N THR A 22 -15.64 35.79 -23.38
CA THR A 22 -14.76 34.79 -22.74
C THR A 22 -15.49 33.89 -21.73
N GLU A 23 -16.81 34.07 -21.56
CA GLU A 23 -17.61 33.27 -20.63
C GLU A 23 -17.64 31.79 -21.06
N LYS A 24 -17.18 30.91 -20.17
CA LYS A 24 -17.19 29.47 -20.37
C LYS A 24 -18.09 28.80 -19.32
N LYS A 25 -18.95 27.89 -19.78
CA LYS A 25 -19.67 26.99 -18.88
C LYS A 25 -18.69 26.03 -18.19
N VAL A 26 -18.79 25.92 -16.88
CA VAL A 26 -17.99 25.00 -16.08
C VAL A 26 -18.92 24.17 -15.22
N LYS A 27 -18.74 22.84 -15.26
CA LYS A 27 -19.42 21.92 -14.36
C LYS A 27 -18.62 21.82 -13.07
N GLN A 28 -19.23 22.22 -11.96
CA GLN A 28 -18.67 22.05 -10.64
C GLN A 28 -19.24 20.77 -10.03
N LYS A 29 -18.36 19.90 -9.53
CA LYS A 29 -18.72 18.68 -8.83
C LYS A 29 -18.43 18.85 -7.34
N MET A 30 -19.38 18.51 -6.48
CA MET A 30 -19.23 18.53 -5.04
C MET A 30 -19.69 17.19 -4.49
N TYR A 31 -18.92 16.60 -3.59
CA TYR A 31 -19.27 15.34 -2.95
C TYR A 31 -19.69 15.61 -1.51
N CYS A 32 -20.66 14.85 -1.00
CA CYS A 32 -21.04 14.89 0.41
C CYS A 32 -21.19 13.48 0.98
N LEU A 33 -20.95 13.35 2.28
CA LEU A 33 -21.36 12.18 3.06
C LEU A 33 -22.75 12.46 3.62
N ALA A 34 -23.70 11.57 3.34
CA ALA A 34 -25.10 11.74 3.71
C ALA A 34 -25.63 10.50 4.42
N HIS A 35 -26.54 10.71 5.37
CA HIS A 35 -27.31 9.63 5.99
C HIS A 35 -28.77 10.05 6.24
N GLU A 36 -29.67 9.08 6.22
CA GLU A 36 -31.11 9.28 6.45
C GLU A 36 -31.48 9.06 7.91
N ARG A 37 -32.10 10.09 8.51
CA ARG A 37 -32.68 10.04 9.85
C ARG A 37 -34.04 9.33 9.83
N ASP A 38 -34.53 8.93 11.01
CA ASP A 38 -35.83 8.24 11.16
C ASP A 38 -37.04 9.06 10.69
N ASP A 39 -36.92 10.39 10.67
CA ASP A 39 -37.95 11.32 10.21
C ASP A 39 -37.93 11.57 8.69
N GLY A 40 -37.07 10.86 7.93
CA GLY A 40 -36.96 11.00 6.47
C GLY A 40 -36.19 12.24 6.01
N ILE A 41 -35.52 12.94 6.94
CA ILE A 41 -34.59 14.03 6.65
C ILE A 41 -33.21 13.45 6.40
N ILE A 42 -32.56 13.91 5.33
CA ILE A 42 -31.16 13.61 5.05
C ILE A 42 -30.31 14.65 5.75
N GLU A 43 -29.37 14.20 6.56
CA GLU A 43 -28.28 15.00 7.10
C GLU A 43 -27.02 14.72 6.29
N TYR A 44 -26.35 15.78 5.80
CA TYR A 44 -25.15 15.62 4.99
C TYR A 44 -24.10 16.70 5.25
N ARG A 45 -22.84 16.34 4.95
CA ARG A 45 -21.67 17.22 5.04
C ARG A 45 -20.87 17.10 3.75
N TYR A 46 -20.51 18.23 3.14
CA TYR A 46 -19.64 18.19 1.97
C TYR A 46 -18.25 17.66 2.34
N LEU A 47 -17.60 17.00 1.38
CA LEU A 47 -16.25 16.49 1.51
C LEU A 47 -15.25 17.59 1.12
N GLY A 48 -14.22 17.76 1.94
CA GLY A 48 -13.08 18.64 1.72
C GLY A 48 -12.11 18.10 0.66
N ALA A 49 -10.96 18.77 0.54
CA ALA A 49 -9.94 18.41 -0.46
C ALA A 49 -9.27 17.05 -0.18
N ASN A 50 -9.26 16.62 1.09
CA ASN A 50 -8.71 15.35 1.54
C ASN A 50 -9.82 14.33 1.84
N ASP A 51 -11.00 14.53 1.25
CA ASP A 51 -12.18 13.67 1.41
C ASP A 51 -12.74 13.60 2.86
N GLU A 52 -12.39 14.58 3.70
CA GLU A 52 -12.90 14.74 5.07
C GLU A 52 -14.27 15.45 5.09
N PRO A 53 -15.25 15.00 5.90
CA PRO A 53 -16.50 15.74 6.06
C PRO A 53 -16.26 17.11 6.71
N LEU A 54 -16.71 18.18 6.07
CA LEU A 54 -16.65 19.54 6.63
C LEU A 54 -17.57 19.67 7.85
N ASP A 55 -17.26 20.63 8.74
CA ASP A 55 -18.01 20.84 9.98
C ASP A 55 -19.45 21.31 9.76
N ILE A 56 -19.74 21.89 8.59
CA ILE A 56 -21.06 22.42 8.26
C ILE A 56 -22.01 21.25 7.95
N VAL A 57 -23.04 21.13 8.78
CA VAL A 57 -24.13 20.18 8.60
C VAL A 57 -25.27 20.84 7.85
N GLU A 58 -25.67 20.22 6.74
CA GLU A 58 -26.86 20.60 5.98
C GLU A 58 -27.93 19.52 6.11
N THR A 59 -29.19 19.93 5.95
CA THR A 59 -30.34 19.01 6.01
C THR A 59 -31.32 19.27 4.88
N MET A 60 -31.96 18.22 4.38
CA MET A 60 -32.93 18.30 3.30
C MET A 60 -33.90 17.10 3.36
N PRO A 61 -35.19 17.25 3.00
CA PRO A 61 -36.09 16.11 2.84
C PRO A 61 -35.54 15.10 1.81
N LYS A 62 -35.66 13.79 2.09
CA LYS A 62 -35.19 12.73 1.19
C LYS A 62 -35.66 12.91 -0.25
N THR A 63 -36.92 13.30 -0.45
CA THR A 63 -37.52 13.52 -1.77
C THR A 63 -36.77 14.58 -2.57
N GLU A 64 -36.33 15.67 -1.95
CA GLU A 64 -35.57 16.72 -2.63
C GLU A 64 -34.11 16.32 -2.85
N PHE A 65 -33.52 15.63 -1.86
CA PHE A 65 -32.12 15.21 -1.91
C PHE A 65 -31.84 14.29 -3.11
N ILE A 66 -32.66 13.24 -3.29
CA ILE A 66 -32.46 12.27 -4.38
C ILE A 66 -32.67 12.87 -5.78
N HIS A 67 -33.34 14.02 -5.90
CA HIS A 67 -33.47 14.73 -7.17
C HIS A 67 -32.24 15.56 -7.53
N GLN A 68 -31.45 15.98 -6.54
CA GLN A 68 -30.28 16.84 -6.74
C GLN A 68 -28.95 16.06 -6.68
N PHE A 69 -28.93 14.94 -5.95
CA PHE A 69 -27.72 14.20 -5.62
C PHE A 69 -27.75 12.80 -6.24
N THR A 70 -26.59 12.38 -6.78
CA THR A 70 -26.41 11.03 -7.34
C THR A 70 -25.53 10.19 -6.42
N PHE A 71 -26.02 9.03 -5.99
CA PHE A 71 -25.29 8.11 -5.12
C PHE A 71 -23.98 7.62 -5.77
N GLN A 72 -22.89 7.60 -4.98
CA GLN A 72 -21.55 7.19 -5.38
C GLN A 72 -21.07 6.03 -4.47
N PRO A 73 -21.63 4.81 -4.64
CA PRO A 73 -21.36 3.68 -3.74
C PRO A 73 -19.88 3.26 -3.69
N TYR A 74 -19.11 3.57 -4.74
CA TYR A 74 -17.71 3.16 -4.87
C TYR A 74 -16.73 4.33 -4.77
N TYR A 75 -17.12 5.44 -4.16
CA TYR A 75 -16.30 6.66 -4.14
C TYR A 75 -14.92 6.40 -3.53
N PHE A 76 -14.88 5.86 -2.31
CA PHE A 76 -13.64 5.61 -1.58
C PHE A 76 -12.84 4.46 -2.18
N GLU A 77 -13.50 3.39 -2.65
CA GLU A 77 -12.84 2.26 -3.31
C GLU A 77 -12.15 2.70 -4.60
N ARG A 78 -12.81 3.55 -5.41
CA ARG A 78 -12.20 4.11 -6.63
C ARG A 78 -11.01 5.00 -6.29
N LYS A 79 -11.13 5.89 -5.30
CA LYS A 79 -10.00 6.72 -4.84
C LYS A 79 -8.83 5.87 -4.36
N LYS A 80 -9.10 4.84 -3.55
CA LYS A 80 -8.08 3.88 -3.08
C LYS A 80 -7.43 3.15 -4.26
N ALA A 81 -8.21 2.68 -5.24
CA ALA A 81 -7.69 2.01 -6.43
C ALA A 81 -6.83 2.94 -7.31
N GLU A 82 -7.23 4.20 -7.46
CA GLU A 82 -6.45 5.21 -8.19
C GLU A 82 -5.12 5.51 -7.48
N GLN A 83 -5.14 5.61 -6.15
CA GLN A 83 -3.94 5.78 -5.34
C GLN A 83 -3.00 4.58 -5.48
N GLN A 84 -3.52 3.35 -5.36
CA GLN A 84 -2.74 2.13 -5.53
C GLN A 84 -2.14 2.03 -6.94
N LYS A 85 -2.88 2.46 -7.97
CA LYS A 85 -2.38 2.50 -9.34
C LYS A 85 -1.18 3.44 -9.48
N LYS A 86 -1.17 4.58 -8.79
CA LYS A 86 -0.03 5.51 -8.77
C LYS A 86 1.16 4.90 -8.03
N VAL A 87 0.93 4.28 -6.86
CA VAL A 87 1.97 3.54 -6.11
C VAL A 87 2.63 2.49 -7.00
N ASN A 88 1.82 1.62 -7.62
CA ASN A 88 2.31 0.54 -8.49
C ASN A 88 3.07 1.07 -9.71
N LYS A 89 2.66 2.22 -10.26
CA LYS A 89 3.37 2.87 -11.37
C LYS A 89 4.77 3.28 -10.95
N HIS A 90 4.91 3.96 -9.81
CA HIS A 90 6.22 4.37 -9.29
C HIS A 90 7.12 3.16 -9.01
N ILE A 91 6.58 2.10 -8.39
CA ILE A 91 7.33 0.85 -8.17
C ILE A 91 7.82 0.25 -9.49
N ALA A 92 6.97 0.15 -10.51
CA ALA A 92 7.35 -0.44 -11.79
C ALA A 92 8.46 0.35 -12.50
N ILE A 93 8.43 1.69 -12.40
CA ILE A 93 9.48 2.56 -12.94
C ILE A 93 10.78 2.38 -12.13
N ALA A 94 10.69 2.33 -10.80
CA ALA A 94 11.84 2.10 -9.94
C ALA A 94 12.54 0.76 -10.26
N GLU A 95 11.77 -0.31 -10.45
CA GLU A 95 12.30 -1.62 -10.82
C GLU A 95 12.99 -1.64 -12.20
N GLU A 96 12.50 -0.85 -13.16
CA GLU A 96 13.17 -0.67 -14.44
C GLU A 96 14.51 0.07 -14.28
N HIS A 97 14.56 1.10 -13.44
CA HIS A 97 15.81 1.77 -13.10
C HIS A 97 16.81 0.83 -12.41
N VAL A 98 16.35 -0.03 -11.49
CA VAL A 98 17.20 -1.06 -10.86
C VAL A 98 17.80 -2.00 -11.92
N ARG A 99 16.99 -2.48 -12.88
CA ARG A 99 17.48 -3.33 -13.98
C ARG A 99 18.58 -2.65 -14.80
N ARG A 100 18.52 -1.33 -14.95
CA ARG A 100 19.51 -0.50 -15.66
C ARG A 100 20.68 -0.03 -14.80
N LYS A 101 20.71 -0.39 -13.50
CA LYS A 101 21.69 0.10 -12.51
C LYS A 101 21.63 1.61 -12.27
N GLU A 102 20.49 2.24 -12.56
CA GLU A 102 20.23 3.66 -12.34
C GLU A 102 19.73 3.90 -10.90
N LEU A 103 20.59 3.64 -9.91
CA LEU A 103 20.18 3.48 -8.51
C LEU A 103 19.53 4.74 -7.91
N PHE A 104 20.01 5.94 -8.23
CA PHE A 104 19.41 7.19 -7.72
C PHE A 104 18.01 7.45 -8.28
N SER A 105 17.78 7.10 -9.56
CA SER A 105 16.45 7.18 -10.17
C SER A 105 15.51 6.15 -9.57
N ALA A 106 16.00 4.94 -9.29
CA ALA A 106 15.23 3.94 -8.56
C ALA A 106 14.84 4.41 -7.16
N GLU A 107 15.79 4.96 -6.39
CA GLU A 107 15.53 5.52 -5.06
C GLU A 107 14.45 6.61 -5.11
N TYR A 108 14.54 7.54 -6.07
CA TYR A 108 13.56 8.61 -6.24
C TYR A 108 12.14 8.08 -6.47
N GLU A 109 12.00 7.09 -7.35
CA GLU A 109 10.71 6.50 -7.69
C GLU A 109 10.14 5.67 -6.52
N TYR A 110 10.97 4.90 -5.81
CA TYR A 110 10.52 4.23 -4.59
C TYR A 110 10.08 5.22 -3.51
N LYS A 111 10.80 6.32 -3.31
CA LYS A 111 10.38 7.39 -2.37
C LYS A 111 9.04 8.00 -2.77
N ASN A 112 8.76 8.17 -4.07
CA ASN A 112 7.46 8.66 -4.51
C ASN A 112 6.34 7.63 -4.31
N ALA A 113 6.62 6.33 -4.48
CA ALA A 113 5.68 5.28 -4.08
C ALA A 113 5.38 5.34 -2.57
N LEU A 114 6.43 5.48 -1.75
CA LEU A 114 6.31 5.49 -0.29
C LEU A 114 5.64 6.75 0.27
N LYS A 115 5.71 7.90 -0.43
CA LYS A 115 4.90 9.08 -0.08
C LYS A 115 3.39 8.85 -0.25
N LEU A 116 3.02 7.92 -1.14
CA LEU A 116 1.63 7.60 -1.45
C LEU A 116 1.08 6.46 -0.59
N ASP A 117 1.97 5.54 -0.18
CA ASP A 117 1.70 4.39 0.69
C ASP A 117 2.99 4.04 1.46
N GLU A 118 3.10 4.55 2.68
CA GLU A 118 4.33 4.45 3.49
C GLU A 118 4.66 3.01 3.93
N GLU A 119 3.64 2.15 4.00
CA GLU A 119 3.74 0.77 4.44
C GLU A 119 3.80 -0.21 3.26
N ASN A 120 3.94 0.29 2.03
CA ASN A 120 4.02 -0.57 0.87
C ASN A 120 5.24 -1.50 0.96
N LEU A 121 4.99 -2.80 1.16
CA LEU A 121 6.05 -3.80 1.39
C LEU A 121 7.04 -3.86 0.22
N ARG A 122 6.52 -3.87 -1.02
CA ARG A 122 7.34 -3.97 -2.23
C ARG A 122 8.22 -2.74 -2.43
N ALA A 123 7.69 -1.54 -2.21
CA ALA A 123 8.46 -0.31 -2.32
C ALA A 123 9.53 -0.20 -1.21
N ASN A 124 9.17 -0.53 0.05
CA ASN A 124 10.13 -0.54 1.16
C ASN A 124 11.26 -1.56 0.90
N PHE A 125 10.93 -2.77 0.44
CA PHE A 125 11.98 -3.74 0.12
C PHE A 125 12.85 -3.31 -1.06
N GLY A 126 12.23 -2.76 -2.10
CA GLY A 126 12.91 -2.24 -3.27
C GLY A 126 13.94 -1.15 -2.91
N ILE A 127 13.55 -0.17 -2.10
CA ILE A 127 14.48 0.88 -1.66
C ILE A 127 15.57 0.35 -0.72
N GLY A 128 15.25 -0.62 0.15
CA GLY A 128 16.25 -1.29 0.98
C GLY A 128 17.34 -1.97 0.15
N ASN A 129 16.95 -2.66 -0.93
CA ASN A 129 17.91 -3.27 -1.88
C ASN A 129 18.74 -2.22 -2.64
N VAL A 130 18.11 -1.12 -3.05
CA VAL A 130 18.82 0.00 -3.68
C VAL A 130 19.89 0.56 -2.72
N TYR A 131 19.56 0.73 -1.44
CA TYR A 131 20.54 1.15 -0.44
C TYR A 131 21.67 0.15 -0.24
N LEU A 132 21.38 -1.16 -0.20
CA LEU A 132 22.44 -2.18 -0.14
C LEU A 132 23.36 -2.11 -1.37
N GLU A 133 22.80 -1.94 -2.57
CA GLU A 133 23.57 -1.86 -3.81
C GLU A 133 24.41 -0.58 -3.91
N MET A 134 23.95 0.52 -3.30
CA MET A 134 24.73 1.75 -3.12
C MET A 134 25.79 1.64 -2.01
N GLY A 135 25.81 0.57 -1.21
CA GLY A 135 26.68 0.43 -0.03
C GLY A 135 26.19 1.17 1.22
N GLU A 136 24.99 1.72 1.18
CA GLU A 136 24.32 2.49 2.24
C GLU A 136 23.66 1.56 3.28
N LYS A 137 24.49 0.72 3.91
CA LYS A 137 24.02 -0.39 4.78
C LYS A 137 23.14 0.07 5.95
N GLU A 138 23.43 1.22 6.56
CA GLU A 138 22.64 1.73 7.70
C GLU A 138 21.24 2.16 7.27
N LYS A 139 21.10 2.87 6.14
CA LYS A 139 19.78 3.20 5.57
C LYS A 139 18.99 1.95 5.23
N ALA A 140 19.66 0.93 4.67
CA ALA A 140 19.01 -0.34 4.38
C ALA A 140 18.49 -1.01 5.66
N LYS A 141 19.29 -1.05 6.74
CA LYS A 141 18.86 -1.59 8.04
C LYS A 141 17.64 -0.87 8.58
N GLU A 142 17.60 0.47 8.55
CA GLU A 142 16.43 1.25 8.98
C GLU A 142 15.16 0.83 8.22
N ILE A 143 15.27 0.67 6.91
CA ILE A 143 14.17 0.20 6.06
C ILE A 143 13.72 -1.21 6.44
N PHE A 144 14.65 -2.16 6.66
CA PHE A 144 14.28 -3.53 7.06
C PHE A 144 13.68 -3.60 8.47
N VAL A 145 14.09 -2.72 9.38
CA VAL A 145 13.45 -2.56 10.69
C VAL A 145 12.01 -2.07 10.50
N LYS A 146 11.78 -1.05 9.66
CA LYS A 146 10.44 -0.57 9.33
C LYS A 146 9.57 -1.68 8.74
N ILE A 147 10.08 -2.46 7.78
CA ILE A 147 9.35 -3.59 7.19
C ILE A 147 8.93 -4.60 8.27
N SER A 148 9.77 -4.84 9.26
CA SER A 148 9.50 -5.82 10.31
C SER A 148 8.32 -5.45 11.22
N THR A 149 7.89 -4.18 11.23
CA THR A 149 6.76 -3.66 12.03
C THR A 149 5.45 -3.55 11.26
N ILE A 150 5.43 -3.82 9.96
CA ILE A 150 4.23 -3.69 9.12
C ILE A 150 3.36 -4.94 9.28
N GLU A 151 2.13 -4.80 9.78
CA GLU A 151 1.23 -5.93 10.08
C GLU A 151 0.84 -6.74 8.85
N ALA A 152 0.64 -6.08 7.70
CA ALA A 152 0.30 -6.74 6.42
C ALA A 152 1.32 -7.80 6.01
N ILE A 153 2.54 -7.75 6.55
CA ILE A 153 3.58 -8.72 6.25
C ILE A 153 3.20 -10.14 6.70
N PHE A 154 2.31 -10.32 7.69
CA PHE A 154 1.95 -11.64 8.23
C PHE A 154 0.86 -12.39 7.46
N GLU A 155 0.42 -11.88 6.31
CA GLU A 155 -0.54 -12.58 5.45
C GLU A 155 0.16 -13.70 4.67
N GLU A 156 -0.48 -14.88 4.56
CA GLU A 156 0.09 -16.06 3.89
C GLU A 156 0.54 -15.78 2.44
N GLN A 157 -0.21 -14.93 1.73
CA GLN A 157 0.13 -14.46 0.38
C GLN A 157 1.51 -13.77 0.27
N ASN A 158 2.06 -13.29 1.38
CA ASN A 158 3.34 -12.61 1.44
C ASN A 158 4.52 -13.55 1.72
N LYS A 159 4.32 -14.88 1.82
CA LYS A 159 5.43 -15.83 2.03
C LYS A 159 6.56 -15.68 1.00
N HIS A 160 6.19 -15.51 -0.27
CA HIS A 160 7.14 -15.38 -1.37
C HIS A 160 7.99 -14.12 -1.22
N PHE A 161 7.39 -13.04 -0.70
CA PHE A 161 8.09 -11.81 -0.42
C PHE A 161 9.17 -12.00 0.65
N PHE A 162 8.89 -12.71 1.75
CA PHE A 162 9.89 -12.99 2.76
C PHE A 162 11.06 -13.84 2.27
N ASN A 163 10.79 -14.85 1.43
CA ASN A 163 11.83 -15.67 0.84
C ASN A 163 12.79 -14.82 -0.02
N GLU A 164 12.24 -14.00 -0.92
CA GLU A 164 13.04 -13.08 -1.74
C GLU A 164 13.84 -12.10 -0.88
N CYS A 165 13.24 -11.59 0.20
CA CYS A 165 13.95 -10.75 1.18
C CYS A 165 15.14 -11.47 1.80
N GLY A 166 14.93 -12.68 2.33
CA GLY A 166 15.98 -13.50 2.91
C GLY A 166 17.10 -13.79 1.92
N ILE A 167 16.78 -14.04 0.65
CA ILE A 167 17.77 -14.32 -0.41
C ILE A 167 18.66 -13.10 -0.65
N GLN A 168 18.08 -11.91 -0.77
CA GLN A 168 18.87 -10.69 -1.02
C GLN A 168 19.71 -10.31 0.19
N LEU A 169 19.14 -10.36 1.40
CA LEU A 169 19.88 -10.08 2.64
C LEU A 169 21.08 -11.03 2.80
N ARG A 170 20.89 -12.32 2.54
CA ARG A 170 21.96 -13.33 2.60
C ARG A 170 23.08 -13.03 1.60
N LYS A 171 22.74 -12.69 0.36
CA LYS A 171 23.73 -12.30 -0.67
C LYS A 171 24.55 -11.06 -0.28
N GLN A 172 24.02 -10.22 0.60
CA GLN A 172 24.65 -9.01 1.11
C GLN A 172 25.33 -9.25 2.48
N GLU A 173 25.45 -10.51 2.89
CA GLU A 173 26.08 -10.97 4.14
C GLU A 173 25.36 -10.47 5.40
N LEU A 174 24.11 -10.01 5.27
CA LEU A 174 23.23 -9.65 6.39
C LEU A 174 22.50 -10.90 6.89
N TYR A 175 23.28 -11.83 7.44
CA TYR A 175 22.80 -13.18 7.76
C TYR A 175 21.76 -13.20 8.89
N ASP A 176 21.90 -12.35 9.91
CA ASP A 176 20.94 -12.27 11.02
C ASP A 176 19.56 -11.84 10.54
N GLU A 177 19.50 -10.81 9.68
CA GLU A 177 18.27 -10.36 9.06
C GLU A 177 17.72 -11.44 8.12
N ALA A 178 18.56 -12.05 7.28
CA ALA A 178 18.14 -13.11 6.38
C ALA A 178 17.45 -14.28 7.13
N VAL A 179 18.05 -14.74 8.23
CA VAL A 179 17.48 -15.78 9.12
C VAL A 179 16.10 -15.35 9.65
N LYS A 180 15.95 -14.12 10.14
CA LYS A 180 14.65 -13.61 10.63
C LYS A 180 13.59 -13.62 9.53
N TYR A 181 13.93 -13.23 8.31
CA TYR A 181 12.98 -13.23 7.19
C TYR A 181 12.60 -14.66 6.77
N TYR A 182 13.54 -15.61 6.71
CA TYR A 182 13.20 -17.01 6.45
C TYR A 182 12.35 -17.63 7.55
N GLN A 183 12.63 -17.33 8.83
CA GLN A 183 11.80 -17.79 9.94
C GLN A 183 10.38 -17.24 9.86
N LYS A 184 10.20 -15.97 9.45
CA LYS A 184 8.87 -15.42 9.17
C LYS A 184 8.18 -16.15 8.03
N ALA A 185 8.87 -16.42 6.93
CA ALA A 185 8.33 -17.21 5.82
C ALA A 185 7.86 -18.61 6.28
N LEU A 186 8.68 -19.29 7.09
CA LEU A 186 8.38 -20.61 7.67
C LEU A 186 7.23 -20.57 8.68
N SER A 187 7.01 -19.46 9.37
CA SER A 187 5.83 -19.31 10.23
C SER A 187 4.51 -19.32 9.44
N LEU A 188 4.56 -18.95 8.16
CA LEU A 188 3.43 -18.98 7.23
C LEU A 188 3.34 -20.29 6.44
N SER A 189 4.48 -20.94 6.18
CA SER A 189 4.55 -22.21 5.45
C SER A 189 5.59 -23.12 6.10
N PRO A 190 5.23 -23.81 7.19
CA PRO A 190 6.16 -24.61 7.98
C PRO A 190 6.67 -25.85 7.25
N ASP A 191 5.96 -26.32 6.23
CA ASP A 191 6.28 -27.52 5.45
C ASP A 191 6.84 -27.17 4.05
N ASP A 192 7.48 -26.00 3.88
CA ASP A 192 8.12 -25.58 2.63
C ASP A 192 9.61 -25.93 2.67
N GLU A 193 10.00 -26.99 1.94
CA GLU A 193 11.36 -27.53 1.91
C GLU A 193 12.39 -26.51 1.38
N HIS A 194 11.97 -25.64 0.46
CA HIS A 194 12.83 -24.60 -0.10
C HIS A 194 13.15 -23.52 0.93
N LEU A 195 12.18 -23.14 1.78
CA LEU A 195 12.41 -22.19 2.87
C LEU A 195 13.38 -22.76 3.92
N TRP A 196 13.20 -24.03 4.31
CA TRP A 196 14.13 -24.70 5.22
C TRP A 196 15.55 -24.79 4.65
N PHE A 197 15.66 -25.13 3.36
CA PHE A 197 16.96 -25.16 2.68
C PHE A 197 17.63 -23.77 2.63
N ASN A 198 16.87 -22.72 2.32
CA ASN A 198 17.41 -21.36 2.29
C ASN A 198 17.80 -20.86 3.70
N LEU A 199 17.03 -21.20 4.73
CA LEU A 199 17.39 -20.95 6.13
C LEU A 199 18.69 -21.67 6.50
N ALA A 200 18.84 -22.94 6.14
CA ALA A 200 20.04 -23.72 6.38
C ALA A 200 21.28 -23.08 5.74
N ARG A 201 21.16 -22.60 4.49
CA ARG A 201 22.23 -21.87 3.79
C ARG A 201 22.63 -20.60 4.53
N ALA A 202 21.66 -19.81 4.97
CA ALA A 202 21.94 -18.58 5.71
C ALA A 202 22.63 -18.86 7.05
N LEU A 203 22.17 -19.86 7.80
CA LEU A 203 22.78 -20.28 9.07
C LEU A 203 24.20 -20.81 8.89
N PHE A 204 24.45 -21.56 7.81
CA PHE A 204 25.79 -22.05 7.50
C PHE A 204 26.75 -20.90 7.18
N GLU A 205 26.35 -19.96 6.32
CA GLU A 205 27.15 -18.78 5.95
C GLU A 205 27.35 -17.82 7.13
N LYS A 206 26.41 -17.79 8.09
CA LYS A 206 26.53 -17.09 9.37
C LYS A 206 27.58 -17.71 10.30
N GLY A 207 27.94 -18.98 10.10
CA GLY A 207 28.84 -19.73 10.99
C GLY A 207 28.12 -20.54 12.08
N GLU A 208 26.84 -20.88 11.89
CA GLU A 208 26.05 -21.73 12.79
C GLU A 208 25.74 -23.10 12.16
N PRO A 209 26.74 -23.99 11.98
CA PRO A 209 26.59 -25.24 11.23
C PRO A 209 25.64 -26.25 11.89
N GLU A 210 25.52 -26.25 13.22
CA GLU A 210 24.60 -27.13 13.94
C GLU A 210 23.13 -26.79 13.61
N HIS A 211 22.76 -25.50 13.72
CA HIS A 211 21.41 -25.05 13.33
C HIS A 211 21.16 -25.23 11.83
N ALA A 212 22.19 -25.05 10.99
CA ALA A 212 22.09 -25.32 9.56
C ALA A 212 21.79 -26.80 9.28
N ARG A 213 22.45 -27.73 9.98
CA ARG A 213 22.17 -29.17 9.87
C ARG A 213 20.74 -29.48 10.28
N ASP A 214 20.26 -28.88 11.36
CA ASP A 214 18.89 -29.12 11.85
C ASP A 214 17.85 -28.62 10.84
N ALA A 215 18.04 -27.42 10.29
CA ALA A 215 17.20 -26.87 9.22
C ALA A 215 17.25 -27.72 7.94
N LEU A 216 18.43 -28.21 7.55
CA LEU A 216 18.58 -29.10 6.39
C LEU A 216 17.91 -30.46 6.61
N THR A 217 17.98 -31.00 7.83
CA THR A 217 17.29 -32.23 8.21
C THR A 217 15.78 -32.05 8.10
N LYS A 218 15.26 -30.89 8.49
CA LYS A 218 13.84 -30.54 8.27
C LYS A 218 13.49 -30.49 6.79
N ALA A 219 14.29 -29.80 5.98
CA ALA A 219 14.10 -29.73 4.53
C ALA A 219 14.05 -31.13 3.88
N LEU A 220 14.88 -32.07 4.33
CA LEU A 220 14.92 -33.44 3.81
C LEU A 220 13.81 -34.36 4.32
N SER A 221 13.09 -33.95 5.37
CA SER A 221 12.03 -34.75 6.00
C SER A 221 10.63 -34.44 5.51
N ILE A 222 10.48 -33.34 4.77
CA ILE A 222 9.27 -32.90 4.07
C ILE A 222 9.21 -33.63 2.72
#